data_AF-A0A661NSQ3-F1
#
_entry.id   AF-A0A661NSQ3-F1
#
_cell.length_a   1.000
_cell.length_b   1.000
_cell.length_c   1.000
_cell.angle_alpha   90.00
_cell.angle_beta   90.00
_cell.angle_gamma   90.00
#
_symmetry.space_group_name_H-M   'P 1'
#
loop_
_entity.id
_entity.type
_entity.pdbx_description
1 polymer ?
#
loop_
_entity_poly.entity_id
_entity_poly.type
_entity_poly.pdbx_seq_one_letter_code
_entity_poly.pdbx_strand_id
1 'polypeptide(L)'
;MGEIDGRLAKVLGVSDVVVSVLVLGAVWGVLPTRWMPLDIPATLLGLAFGAAGVGLLSAAPWGVRVAKGVALVSIVGGALLFSALVFTAAHISGLYGPVGAGGAVLLFVVALLLLPYLVLLPAAQLLVLAKHGADRG
;
A
#
# COMPACT_ATOMS: atom_id res chain seq x y z
N MET A 1 -14.75 -23.34 -4.56
CA MET A 1 -13.76 -22.25 -4.37
C MET A 1 -12.78 -22.33 -5.54
N GLY A 2 -13.17 -21.89 -6.75
CA GLY A 2 -12.29 -21.73 -7.93
C GLY A 2 -10.90 -21.29 -7.54
N GLU A 3 -9.99 -22.22 -7.71
CA GLU A 3 -8.69 -22.24 -7.08
C GLU A 3 -7.89 -21.07 -7.65
N ILE A 4 -7.58 -20.08 -6.82
CA ILE A 4 -6.45 -19.21 -7.16
C ILE A 4 -5.28 -20.19 -7.23
N ASP A 5 -4.53 -20.22 -8.34
CA ASP A 5 -3.35 -21.06 -8.45
C ASP A 5 -2.56 -20.95 -7.15
N GLY A 6 -2.31 -22.06 -6.47
CA GLY A 6 -1.68 -22.04 -5.14
C GLY A 6 -0.36 -21.27 -5.11
N ARG A 7 0.30 -21.15 -6.27
CA ARG A 7 1.47 -20.30 -6.49
C ARG A 7 1.14 -18.80 -6.44
N LEU A 8 0.08 -18.34 -7.11
CA LEU A 8 -0.34 -16.93 -7.11
C LEU A 8 -0.78 -16.49 -5.71
N ALA A 9 -1.57 -17.31 -5.01
CA ALA A 9 -1.98 -17.03 -3.63
C ALA A 9 -0.76 -16.87 -2.71
N LYS A 10 0.26 -17.72 -2.87
CA LYS A 10 1.52 -17.61 -2.14
C LYS A 10 2.30 -16.34 -2.48
N VAL A 11 2.42 -15.99 -3.76
CA VAL A 11 3.15 -14.77 -4.18
C VAL A 11 2.48 -13.52 -3.62
N LEU A 12 1.14 -13.41 -3.73
CA LEU A 12 0.38 -12.30 -3.14
C LEU A 12 0.51 -12.29 -1.61
N GLY A 13 0.37 -13.45 -0.97
CA GLY A 13 0.51 -13.55 0.48
C GLY A 13 1.89 -13.17 1.01
N VAL A 14 2.97 -13.61 0.34
CA VAL A 14 4.34 -13.19 0.68
C VAL A 14 4.51 -11.68 0.47
N SER A 15 3.96 -11.14 -0.63
CA SER A 15 4.04 -9.71 -0.91
C SER A 15 3.38 -8.88 0.20
N ASP A 16 2.18 -9.27 0.63
CA ASP A 16 1.46 -8.62 1.74
C ASP A 16 2.25 -8.71 3.07
N VAL A 17 2.89 -9.85 3.37
CA VAL A 17 3.76 -9.97 4.55
C VAL A 17 5.00 -9.07 4.43
N VAL A 18 5.65 -9.02 3.27
CA VAL A 18 6.80 -8.13 3.05
C VAL A 18 6.41 -6.68 3.23
N VAL A 19 5.28 -6.25 2.66
CA VAL A 19 4.76 -4.89 2.85
C VAL A 19 4.45 -4.61 4.31
N SER A 20 3.82 -5.55 5.03
CA SER A 20 3.55 -5.44 6.46
C SER A 20 4.83 -5.20 7.27
N VAL A 21 5.86 -6.01 7.04
CA VAL A 21 7.16 -5.89 7.73
C VAL A 21 7.84 -4.58 7.39
N LEU A 22 7.84 -4.17 6.12
CA LEU A 22 8.44 -2.90 5.70
C LEU A 22 7.73 -1.70 6.32
N VAL A 23 6.39 -1.68 6.31
CA VAL A 23 5.60 -0.58 6.89
C VAL A 23 5.81 -0.51 8.41
N LEU A 24 5.63 -1.62 9.13
CA LEU A 24 5.80 -1.64 10.58
C LEU A 24 7.25 -1.37 10.99
N GLY A 25 8.21 -1.94 10.28
CA GLY A 25 9.63 -1.69 10.48
C GLY A 25 10.03 -0.24 10.22
N ALA A 26 9.50 0.38 9.17
CA ALA A 26 9.74 1.79 8.88
C ALA A 26 9.13 2.69 9.96
N VAL A 27 7.85 2.50 10.30
CA VAL A 27 7.14 3.29 11.31
C VAL A 27 7.84 3.19 12.66
N TRP A 28 8.14 1.98 13.13
CA TRP A 28 8.63 1.78 14.49
C TRP A 28 10.16 1.80 14.63
N GLY A 29 10.91 1.45 13.57
CA GLY A 29 12.37 1.36 13.61
C GLY A 29 13.14 2.49 12.93
N VAL A 30 12.57 3.16 11.92
CA VAL A 30 13.29 4.16 11.11
C VAL A 30 12.84 5.59 11.42
N LEU A 31 11.54 5.82 11.64
CA LEU A 31 11.01 7.16 11.89
C LEU A 31 11.42 7.66 13.29
N PRO A 32 12.22 8.74 13.39
CA PRO A 32 12.68 9.27 14.68
C PRO A 32 11.55 10.04 15.39
N THR A 33 10.68 10.69 14.62
CA THR A 33 9.58 11.52 15.12
C THR A 33 8.33 10.68 15.25
N ARG A 34 7.76 10.62 16.46
CA ARG A 34 6.49 9.97 16.74
C ARG A 34 5.35 10.96 16.54
N TRP A 35 4.46 10.67 15.62
CA TRP A 35 3.31 11.52 15.31
C TRP A 35 2.08 10.64 15.11
N MET A 36 1.25 10.55 16.15
CA MET A 36 0.09 9.65 16.20
C MET A 36 -0.82 9.71 14.96
N PRO A 37 -1.10 10.88 14.35
CA PRO A 37 -1.90 10.95 13.11
C PRO A 37 -1.32 10.14 11.94
N LEU A 38 -0.01 9.91 11.90
CA LEU A 38 0.65 9.06 10.91
C LEU A 38 0.89 7.65 11.44
N ASP A 39 1.32 7.52 12.69
CA ASP A 39 1.70 6.24 13.30
C ASP A 39 0.51 5.27 13.36
N ILE A 40 -0.69 5.76 13.71
CA ILE A 40 -1.88 4.92 13.84
C ILE A 40 -2.33 4.37 12.49
N PRO A 41 -2.61 5.19 11.45
CA PRO A 41 -3.01 4.65 10.14
C PRO A 41 -1.96 3.72 9.54
N ALA A 42 -0.67 4.07 9.65
CA ALA A 42 0.40 3.24 9.10
C ALA A 42 0.52 1.89 9.84
N THR A 43 0.37 1.89 11.17
CA THR A 43 0.35 0.65 11.96
C THR A 43 -0.85 -0.22 11.61
N LEU A 44 -2.05 0.36 11.53
CA LEU A 44 -3.26 -0.37 11.17
C LEU A 44 -3.14 -0.96 9.75
N LEU A 45 -2.62 -0.19 8.80
CA LEU A 45 -2.40 -0.65 7.43
C LEU A 45 -1.37 -1.79 7.39
N GLY A 46 -0.26 -1.64 8.10
CA GLY A 46 0.77 -2.68 8.21
C GLY A 46 0.23 -3.97 8.82
N LEU A 47 -0.57 -3.89 9.88
CA LEU A 47 -1.24 -5.06 10.49
C LEU A 47 -2.26 -5.69 9.54
N ALA A 48 -3.01 -4.88 8.80
CA ALA A 48 -4.01 -5.36 7.85
C ALA A 48 -3.36 -6.12 6.68
N PHE A 49 -2.23 -5.61 6.15
CA PHE A 49 -1.40 -6.35 5.19
C PHE A 49 -0.88 -7.66 5.80
N GLY A 50 -0.42 -7.65 7.04
CA GLY A 50 0.02 -8.87 7.73
C GLY A 50 -1.10 -9.90 7.84
N ALA A 51 -2.30 -9.48 8.22
CA ALA A 51 -3.48 -10.33 8.29
C ALA A 51 -3.87 -10.89 6.92
N ALA A 52 -3.88 -10.05 5.87
CA ALA A 52 -4.14 -10.48 4.50
C ALA A 52 -3.13 -11.54 4.04
N GLY A 53 -1.84 -11.28 4.25
CA GLY A 53 -0.75 -12.18 3.88
C GLY A 53 -0.85 -13.53 4.60
N VAL A 54 -1.05 -13.53 5.92
CA VAL A 54 -1.25 -14.75 6.70
C VAL A 54 -2.50 -15.52 6.24
N GLY A 55 -3.60 -14.81 5.99
CA GLY A 55 -4.84 -15.42 5.49
C GLY A 55 -4.67 -16.10 4.13
N LEU A 56 -3.92 -15.48 3.20
CA LEU A 56 -3.62 -16.05 1.89
C LEU A 56 -2.65 -17.24 1.99
N LEU A 57 -1.59 -17.13 2.80
CA LEU A 57 -0.59 -18.20 2.97
C LEU A 57 -1.14 -19.44 3.68
N SER A 58 -2.08 -19.25 4.61
CA SER A 58 -2.77 -20.34 5.33
C SER A 58 -3.97 -20.90 4.57
N ALA A 59 -4.28 -20.40 3.38
CA ALA A 59 -5.48 -20.73 2.60
C ALA A 59 -6.78 -20.57 3.41
N ALA A 60 -6.82 -19.60 4.33
CA ALA A 60 -7.98 -19.36 5.17
C ALA A 60 -9.15 -18.80 4.35
N PRO A 61 -10.41 -19.19 4.66
CA PRO A 61 -11.58 -18.76 3.88
C PRO A 61 -11.82 -17.25 3.95
N TRP A 62 -11.33 -16.58 4.99
CA TRP A 62 -11.42 -15.13 5.16
C TRP A 62 -10.29 -14.37 4.44
N GLY A 63 -9.19 -15.04 4.08
CA GLY A 63 -7.96 -14.40 3.58
C GLY A 63 -8.20 -13.58 2.32
N VAL A 64 -8.94 -14.13 1.35
CA VAL A 64 -9.29 -13.42 0.10
C VAL A 64 -10.12 -12.17 0.38
N ARG A 65 -11.06 -12.22 1.33
CA ARG A 65 -11.94 -11.08 1.65
C ARG A 65 -11.14 -9.95 2.29
N VAL A 66 -10.25 -10.29 3.22
CA VAL A 66 -9.36 -9.32 3.87
C VAL A 66 -8.39 -8.73 2.85
N ALA A 67 -7.73 -9.56 2.04
CA ALA A 67 -6.81 -9.11 1.00
C ALA A 67 -7.44 -8.11 0.00
N LYS A 68 -8.70 -8.35 -0.41
CA LYS A 68 -9.45 -7.39 -1.25
C LYS A 68 -9.71 -6.07 -0.53
N GLY A 69 -10.13 -6.12 0.74
CA GLY A 69 -10.40 -4.93 1.54
C GLY A 69 -9.14 -4.09 1.75
N VAL A 70 -8.04 -4.75 2.11
CA VAL A 70 -6.74 -4.09 2.31
C VAL A 70 -6.21 -3.49 1.01
N ALA A 71 -6.31 -4.22 -0.10
CA ALA A 71 -5.92 -3.69 -1.40
C ALA A 71 -6.71 -2.43 -1.77
N LEU A 72 -8.03 -2.41 -1.56
CA LEU A 72 -8.87 -1.24 -1.82
C LEU A 72 -8.47 -0.04 -0.95
N VAL A 73 -8.30 -0.27 0.36
CA VAL A 73 -7.88 0.77 1.30
C VAL A 73 -6.51 1.33 0.91
N SER A 74 -5.57 0.47 0.52
CA SER A 74 -4.25 0.89 0.06
C SER A 74 -4.32 1.73 -1.21
N ILE A 75 -5.13 1.34 -2.21
CA ILE A 75 -5.30 2.11 -3.45
C ILE A 75 -5.85 3.51 -3.14
N VAL A 76 -6.90 3.59 -2.33
CA VAL A 76 -7.53 4.87 -1.95
C VAL A 76 -6.54 5.73 -1.16
N GLY A 77 -5.94 5.17 -0.12
CA GLY A 77 -4.96 5.88 0.71
C GLY A 77 -3.72 6.31 -0.07
N GLY A 78 -3.21 5.45 -0.94
CA GLY A 78 -2.08 5.70 -1.83
C GLY A 78 -2.36 6.81 -2.84
N ALA A 79 -3.56 6.80 -3.46
CA ALA A 79 -3.98 7.85 -4.39
C ALA A 79 -4.14 9.21 -3.69
N LEU A 80 -4.71 9.23 -2.48
CA LEU A 80 -4.82 10.44 -1.67
C LEU A 80 -3.44 10.98 -1.28
N LEU A 81 -2.54 10.12 -0.79
CA LEU A 81 -1.19 10.50 -0.41
C LEU A 81 -0.39 11.02 -1.62
N PHE A 82 -0.46 10.32 -2.76
CA PHE A 82 0.18 10.74 -3.99
C PHE A 82 -0.32 12.13 -4.43
N SER A 83 -1.64 12.32 -4.43
CA SER A 83 -2.25 13.61 -4.77
C SER A 83 -1.81 14.72 -3.83
N ALA A 84 -1.75 14.44 -2.52
CA ALA A 84 -1.26 15.39 -1.52
C ALA A 84 0.21 15.76 -1.78
N LEU A 85 1.08 14.78 -2.05
CA LEU A 85 2.51 15.04 -2.34
C LEU A 85 2.69 15.89 -3.59
N VAL A 86 1.96 15.59 -4.67
CA VAL A 86 2.02 16.37 -5.91
C VAL A 86 1.49 17.78 -5.70
N PHE A 87 0.37 17.93 -4.98
CA PHE A 87 -0.18 19.24 -4.65
C PHE A 87 0.79 20.06 -3.80
N THR A 88 1.38 19.47 -2.76
CA THR A 88 2.39 20.13 -1.93
C THR A 88 3.62 20.50 -2.73
N ALA A 89 4.12 19.61 -3.61
CA ALA A 89 5.25 19.89 -4.48
C ALA A 89 5.00 21.11 -5.38
N ALA A 90 3.83 21.16 -6.01
CA ALA A 90 3.41 22.32 -6.81
C ALA A 90 3.35 23.60 -5.96
N HIS A 91 2.73 23.53 -4.78
CA HIS A 91 2.56 24.68 -3.90
C HIS A 91 3.90 25.26 -3.40
N ILE A 92 4.83 24.40 -2.92
CA ILE A 92 6.12 24.88 -2.41
C ILE A 92 7.03 25.40 -3.53
N SER A 93 6.93 24.82 -4.74
CA SER A 93 7.71 25.29 -5.89
C SER A 93 7.35 26.72 -6.30
N GLY A 94 6.07 27.10 -6.16
CA GLY A 94 5.61 28.45 -6.46
C GLY A 94 5.96 29.49 -5.39
N LEU A 95 5.93 29.10 -4.11
CA LEU A 95 6.12 30.04 -2.99
C LEU A 95 7.58 30.34 -2.66
N TYR A 96 8.46 29.34 -2.76
CA TYR A 96 9.83 29.44 -2.23
C TYR A 96 10.91 29.55 -3.32
N GLY A 97 10.51 29.82 -4.57
CA GLY A 97 11.44 30.01 -5.68
C GLY A 97 12.40 28.82 -5.86
N PRO A 98 13.72 29.06 -6.06
CA PRO A 98 14.69 27.97 -6.30
C PRO A 98 14.79 26.94 -5.17
N VAL A 99 14.62 27.35 -3.91
CA VAL A 99 14.66 26.43 -2.75
C VAL A 99 13.42 25.53 -2.76
N GLY A 100 12.26 26.11 -3.05
CA GLY A 100 11.01 25.36 -3.23
C GLY A 100 11.08 24.33 -4.35
N ALA A 101 11.76 24.66 -5.45
CA ALA A 101 11.96 23.74 -6.56
C ALA A 101 12.74 22.49 -6.14
N GLY A 102 13.79 22.63 -5.32
CA GLY A 102 14.53 21.49 -4.77
C GLY A 102 13.66 20.58 -3.91
N GLY A 103 12.85 21.16 -3.01
CA GLY A 103 11.90 20.40 -2.20
C GLY A 103 10.83 19.68 -3.03
N ALA A 104 10.32 20.34 -4.08
CA ALA A 104 9.32 19.78 -4.97
C ALA A 104 9.84 18.54 -5.73
N VAL A 105 11.10 18.57 -6.17
CA VAL A 105 11.74 17.40 -6.80
C VAL A 105 11.81 16.22 -5.84
N LEU A 106 12.20 16.45 -4.58
CA LEU A 106 12.22 15.38 -3.57
C LEU A 106 10.83 14.79 -3.32
N LEU A 107 9.81 15.64 -3.16
CA LEU A 107 8.43 15.19 -2.97
C LEU A 107 7.91 14.39 -4.17
N PHE A 108 8.26 14.81 -5.39
CA PHE A 108 7.86 14.09 -6.60
C PHE A 108 8.54 12.71 -6.71
N VAL A 109 9.83 12.63 -6.38
CA VAL A 109 10.56 11.35 -6.32
C VAL A 109 9.94 10.43 -5.28
N VAL A 110 9.62 10.93 -4.09
CA VAL A 110 8.93 10.15 -3.04
C VAL A 110 7.56 9.68 -3.54
N ALA A 111 6.78 10.55 -4.18
CA ALA A 111 5.48 10.19 -4.74
C ALA A 111 5.59 9.05 -5.78
N LEU A 112 6.56 9.13 -6.69
CA LEU A 112 6.83 8.08 -7.68
C LEU A 112 7.30 6.76 -7.04
N LEU A 113 8.12 6.83 -5.99
CA LEU A 113 8.58 5.64 -5.26
C LEU A 113 7.43 4.95 -4.52
N LEU A 114 6.46 5.71 -3.99
CA LEU A 114 5.32 5.15 -3.26
C LEU A 114 4.25 4.55 -4.18
N LEU A 115 4.09 5.10 -5.39
CA LEU A 115 3.06 4.70 -6.35
C LEU A 115 3.03 3.18 -6.65
N PRO A 116 4.15 2.48 -6.94
CA PRO A 116 4.10 1.05 -7.21
C PRO A 116 3.62 0.22 -6.02
N TYR A 117 3.97 0.62 -4.79
CA TYR A 117 3.66 -0.16 -3.59
C TYR A 117 2.26 0.10 -3.04
N LEU A 118 1.79 1.34 -3.08
CA LEU A 118 0.49 1.70 -2.50
C LEU A 118 -0.65 1.59 -3.50
N VAL A 119 -0.38 1.72 -4.80
CA VAL A 119 -1.41 1.76 -5.84
C VAL A 119 -1.28 0.59 -6.81
N LEU A 120 -0.14 0.45 -7.50
CA LEU A 120 -0.06 -0.52 -8.62
C LEU A 120 -0.12 -1.97 -8.15
N LEU A 121 0.67 -2.36 -7.14
CA LEU A 121 0.66 -3.72 -6.60
C LEU A 121 -0.70 -4.09 -5.99
N PRO A 122 -1.31 -3.27 -5.11
CA PRO A 122 -2.67 -3.50 -4.64
C PRO A 122 -3.72 -3.56 -5.75
N ALA A 123 -3.61 -2.73 -6.79
CA ALA A 123 -4.52 -2.79 -7.93
C ALA A 123 -4.36 -4.10 -8.71
N ALA A 124 -3.12 -4.55 -8.96
CA ALA A 124 -2.86 -5.83 -9.60
C ALA A 124 -3.41 -6.99 -8.77
N GLN A 125 -3.20 -6.98 -7.45
CA GLN A 125 -3.78 -7.95 -6.52
C GLN A 125 -5.31 -7.96 -6.60
N LEU A 126 -5.95 -6.79 -6.57
CA LEU A 126 -7.40 -6.68 -6.65
C LEU A 126 -7.93 -7.21 -7.98
N LEU A 127 -7.29 -6.91 -9.10
CA LEU A 127 -7.66 -7.42 -10.43
C LEU A 127 -7.56 -8.94 -10.51
N VAL A 128 -6.46 -9.52 -10.00
CA VAL A 128 -6.28 -10.98 -9.94
C VAL A 128 -7.38 -11.61 -9.08
N LEU A 129 -7.62 -11.09 -7.88
CA LEU A 129 -8.63 -11.61 -6.96
C LEU A 129 -10.07 -11.38 -7.44
N ALA A 130 -10.32 -10.35 -8.26
CA ALA A 130 -11.61 -10.10 -8.89
C ALA A 130 -11.89 -11.09 -10.02
N LYS A 131 -10.91 -11.29 -10.92
CA LYS A 131 -11.02 -12.23 -12.05
C LYS A 131 -11.37 -13.65 -11.59
N HIS A 132 -10.62 -14.20 -10.63
CA HIS A 132 -10.85 -15.55 -10.10
C HIS A 132 -12.14 -15.68 -9.25
N GLY A 133 -12.77 -14.55 -8.90
CA GLY A 133 -14.08 -14.51 -8.27
C GLY A 133 -15.25 -14.44 -9.25
N ALA A 134 -15.03 -13.88 -10.46
CA ALA A 134 -16.04 -13.67 -11.48
C ALA A 134 -16.31 -14.92 -12.35
N ASP A 135 -15.33 -15.81 -12.51
CA ASP A 135 -15.44 -17.08 -13.26
C ASP A 135 -16.38 -18.13 -12.60
N ARG A 136 -17.29 -17.71 -11.70
CA ARG A 136 -18.19 -18.57 -10.93
C ARG A 136 -19.64 -18.09 -10.88
N GLY A 137 -19.95 -17.00 -11.59
CA GLY A 137 -21.31 -16.45 -11.72
C GLY A 137 -22.05 -17.09 -12.88
#